data_AF-A0A835HTI8-F1
#
_entry.id   AF-A0A835HTI8-F1
#
_cell.length_a   1.000
_cell.length_b   1.000
_cell.length_c   1.000
_cell.angle_alpha   90.00
_cell.angle_beta   90.00
_cell.angle_gamma   90.00
#
_symmetry.space_group_name_H-M   'P 1'
#
loop_
_entity.id
_entity.type
_entity.pdbx_description
1 polymer ?
#
loop_
_entity_poly.entity_id
_entity_poly.type
_entity_poly.pdbx_seq_one_letter_code
_entity_poly.pdbx_strand_id
1 'polypeptide(L)'
;MIKVAHRCILLNFEEVQPYIEEHKKELVCREPHLWRNEGALGARHVEFFNEWFKQKIENEKKVKHVSSLLDSLSDGPNPDVVSYKGYMINGHRFHTKDGKKGTQNSGVALPASSLCRASAKDNRKIEQVVTYYYVTKKIILLDYGTFQYPLFKCDWANVGSGIKVEEGLTLVNLH
;
A
#
# COMPACT_ATOMS: atom_id res chain seq x y z
N MET A 1 12.13 4.47 4.83
CA MET A 1 11.45 3.24 4.40
C MET A 1 10.25 2.92 5.29
N ILE A 2 10.44 2.76 6.61
CA ILE A 2 9.37 2.39 7.56
C ILE A 2 8.21 3.40 7.57
N LYS A 3 8.50 4.72 7.64
CA LYS A 3 7.45 5.75 7.61
C LYS A 3 6.54 5.65 6.38
N VAL A 4 7.12 5.42 5.20
CA VAL A 4 6.35 5.24 3.95
C VAL A 4 5.54 3.96 3.99
N ALA A 5 6.17 2.86 4.41
CA ALA A 5 5.53 1.54 4.52
C ALA A 5 4.35 1.54 5.51
N HIS A 6 4.53 2.17 6.67
CA HIS A 6 3.49 2.35 7.67
C HIS A 6 2.32 3.20 7.14
N ARG A 7 2.60 4.30 6.42
CA ARG A 7 1.55 5.09 5.75
C ARG A 7 0.77 4.26 4.73
N CYS A 8 1.45 3.46 3.90
CA CYS A 8 0.76 2.56 2.98
C CYS A 8 -0.18 1.61 3.71
N ILE A 9 0.25 1.08 4.87
CA ILE A 9 -0.61 0.25 5.71
C ILE A 9 -1.83 1.05 6.19
N LEU A 10 -1.64 2.20 6.83
CA LEU A 10 -2.75 3.02 7.35
C LEU A 10 -3.81 3.32 6.27
N LEU A 11 -3.39 3.65 5.05
CA LEU A 11 -4.29 3.95 3.94
C LEU A 11 -5.10 2.75 3.42
N ASN A 12 -4.65 1.51 3.69
CA ASN A 12 -5.31 0.29 3.21
C ASN A 12 -6.14 -0.42 4.30
N PHE A 13 -6.08 0.04 5.56
CA PHE A 13 -6.88 -0.54 6.62
C PHE A 13 -8.27 0.12 6.69
N GLU A 14 -9.31 -0.70 6.67
CA GLU A 14 -10.71 -0.23 6.70
C GLU A 14 -11.03 0.52 7.99
N GLU A 15 -10.59 0.00 9.15
CA GLU A 15 -10.76 0.66 10.45
C GLU A 15 -10.14 2.07 10.52
N VAL A 16 -9.16 2.38 9.66
CA VAL A 16 -8.47 3.68 9.64
C VAL A 16 -9.17 4.70 8.73
N GLN A 17 -10.03 4.28 7.79
CA GLN A 17 -10.70 5.19 6.85
C GLN A 17 -11.51 6.30 7.51
N PRO A 18 -12.30 6.06 8.58
CA PRO A 18 -13.01 7.13 9.26
C PRO A 18 -12.08 8.22 9.81
N TYR A 19 -10.91 7.82 10.33
CA TYR A 19 -9.91 8.73 10.87
C TYR A 19 -9.21 9.54 9.78
N ILE A 20 -8.99 8.96 8.60
CA ILE A 20 -8.45 9.68 7.44
C ILE A 20 -9.39 10.82 7.04
N GLU A 21 -10.69 10.52 6.94
CA GLU A 21 -11.70 11.50 6.55
C GLU A 21 -11.95 12.55 7.62
N GLU A 22 -11.91 12.16 8.90
CA GLU A 22 -11.99 13.09 10.02
C GLU A 22 -10.79 14.06 10.02
N HIS A 23 -9.57 13.57 9.85
CA HIS A 23 -8.38 14.43 9.80
C HIS A 23 -8.45 15.43 8.65
N LYS A 24 -8.87 15.00 7.45
CA LYS A 24 -9.04 15.91 6.30
C LYS A 24 -10.09 16.99 6.60
N LYS A 25 -11.21 16.64 7.23
CA LYS A 25 -12.25 17.61 7.64
C LYS A 25 -11.70 18.60 8.65
N GLU A 26 -10.96 18.15 9.67
CA GLU A 26 -10.31 19.02 10.64
C GLU A 26 -9.32 19.99 9.98
N LEU A 27 -8.51 19.51 9.03
CA LEU A 27 -7.59 20.36 8.27
C LEU A 27 -8.32 21.44 7.49
N VAL A 28 -9.42 21.10 6.81
CA VAL A 28 -10.25 22.08 6.09
C VAL A 28 -10.90 23.08 7.05
N CYS A 29 -11.35 22.66 8.23
CA CYS A 29 -11.91 23.57 9.23
C CYS A 29 -10.87 24.56 9.76
N ARG A 30 -9.62 24.11 9.97
CA ARG A 30 -8.51 24.94 10.48
C ARG A 30 -7.91 25.84 9.40
N GLU A 31 -7.80 25.32 8.18
CA GLU A 31 -7.20 25.99 7.03
C GLU A 31 -8.19 25.94 5.84
N PRO A 32 -9.22 26.82 5.82
CA PRO A 32 -10.28 26.75 4.81
C PRO A 32 -9.76 26.74 3.37
N HIS A 33 -8.70 27.48 3.05
CA HIS A 33 -8.15 27.53 1.69
C HIS A 33 -7.75 26.15 1.10
N LEU A 34 -7.52 25.13 1.94
CA LEU A 34 -7.23 23.76 1.50
C LEU A 34 -8.39 23.07 0.80
N TRP A 35 -9.65 23.49 1.02
CA TRP A 35 -10.83 22.80 0.47
C TRP A 35 -10.84 22.77 -1.07
N ARG A 36 -10.27 23.80 -1.73
CA ARG A 36 -10.17 23.88 -3.21
C ARG A 36 -8.91 23.23 -3.77
N ASN A 37 -7.99 22.80 -2.91
CA ASN A 37 -6.67 22.32 -3.33
C ASN A 37 -6.41 20.93 -2.74
N GLU A 38 -6.92 19.91 -3.44
CA GLU A 38 -6.77 18.51 -3.05
C GLU A 38 -5.29 18.10 -2.89
N GLY A 39 -4.39 18.64 -3.72
CA GLY A 39 -2.96 18.38 -3.64
C GLY A 39 -2.35 18.91 -2.33
N ALA A 40 -2.67 20.15 -1.98
CA ALA A 40 -2.21 20.76 -0.73
C ALA A 40 -2.84 20.09 0.50
N LEU A 41 -4.14 19.78 0.46
CA LEU A 41 -4.82 19.03 1.52
C LEU A 41 -4.19 17.65 1.71
N GLY A 42 -3.93 16.93 0.62
CA GLY A 42 -3.25 15.64 0.63
C GLY A 42 -1.85 15.73 1.21
N ALA A 43 -1.07 16.75 0.84
CA ALA A 43 0.28 16.97 1.38
C ALA A 43 0.25 17.22 2.90
N ARG A 44 -0.65 18.10 3.38
CA ARG A 44 -0.84 18.37 4.81
C ARG A 44 -1.30 17.13 5.57
N HIS A 45 -2.25 16.40 5.02
CA HIS A 45 -2.71 15.14 5.60
C HIS A 45 -1.54 14.17 5.75
N VAL A 46 -0.77 13.93 4.69
CA VAL A 46 0.39 13.03 4.71
C VAL A 46 1.49 13.49 5.69
N GLU A 47 1.64 14.79 5.89
CA GLU A 47 2.60 15.37 6.83
C GLU A 47 2.23 15.08 8.28
N PHE A 48 0.98 15.37 8.68
CA PHE A 48 0.57 15.39 10.09
C PHE A 48 -0.26 14.18 10.55
N PHE A 49 -0.77 13.37 9.63
CA PHE A 49 -1.76 12.33 9.97
C PHE A 49 -1.27 11.34 11.03
N ASN A 50 -0.02 10.87 10.97
CA ASN A 50 0.47 9.89 11.93
C ASN A 50 0.45 10.42 13.37
N GLU A 51 0.90 11.67 13.57
CA GLU A 51 0.92 12.28 14.90
C GLU A 51 -0.50 12.61 15.37
N TRP A 52 -1.33 13.16 14.49
CA TRP A 52 -2.74 13.42 14.77
C TRP A 52 -3.48 12.12 15.13
N PHE A 53 -3.24 11.04 14.39
CA PHE A 53 -3.91 9.75 14.59
C PHE A 53 -3.53 9.11 15.93
N LYS A 54 -2.25 9.15 16.31
CA LYS A 54 -1.79 8.73 17.63
C LYS A 54 -2.48 9.50 18.76
N GLN A 55 -2.47 10.83 18.69
CA GLN A 55 -3.13 11.68 19.70
C GLN A 55 -4.65 11.44 19.74
N LYS A 56 -5.28 11.25 18.58
CA LYS A 56 -6.71 10.95 18.48
C LYS A 56 -7.04 9.66 19.21
N ILE A 57 -6.32 8.58 18.92
CA ILE A 57 -6.52 7.27 19.54
C ILE A 57 -6.25 7.32 21.05
N GLU A 58 -5.17 7.98 21.50
CA GLU A 58 -4.88 8.16 22.93
C GLU A 58 -6.02 8.89 23.69
N ASN A 59 -6.64 9.88 23.06
CA ASN A 59 -7.77 10.60 23.65
C ASN A 59 -9.05 9.76 23.66
N GLU A 60 -9.31 9.01 22.59
CA GLU A 60 -10.47 8.11 22.53
C GLU A 60 -10.42 7.01 23.57
N LYS A 61 -9.23 6.44 23.85
CA LYS A 61 -9.03 5.44 24.91
C LYS A 61 -9.46 5.90 26.30
N LYS A 62 -9.46 7.21 26.56
CA LYS A 62 -9.89 7.78 27.86
C LYS A 62 -11.40 7.77 28.03
N VAL A 63 -12.16 7.68 26.93
CA VAL A 63 -13.62 7.86 26.92
C VAL A 63 -14.35 6.60 26.43
N LYS A 64 -13.74 5.80 25.56
CA LYS A 64 -14.31 4.58 24.99
C LYS A 64 -13.25 3.49 24.82
N HIS A 65 -13.73 2.27 24.62
CA HIS A 65 -12.88 1.18 24.19
C HIS A 65 -12.44 1.39 22.73
N VAL A 66 -11.14 1.17 22.47
CA VAL A 66 -10.52 1.21 21.14
C VAL A 66 -9.96 -0.18 20.84
N SER A 67 -10.07 -0.64 19.59
CA SER A 67 -9.55 -1.94 19.18
C SER A 67 -8.03 -2.01 19.36
N SER A 68 -7.50 -3.19 19.69
CA SER A 68 -6.04 -3.40 19.75
C SER A 68 -5.36 -3.14 18.41
N LEU A 69 -6.07 -3.35 17.30
CA LEU A 69 -5.61 -3.04 15.96
C LEU A 69 -5.36 -1.54 15.77
N LEU A 70 -6.37 -0.70 16.06
CA LEU A 70 -6.24 0.76 15.98
C LEU A 70 -5.17 1.28 16.93
N ASP A 71 -5.09 0.71 18.13
CA ASP A 71 -4.04 1.03 19.09
C ASP A 71 -2.64 0.83 18.50
N SER A 72 -2.34 -0.40 18.06
CA SER A 72 -1.04 -0.73 17.49
C SER A 72 -0.75 0.03 16.18
N LEU A 73 -1.76 0.25 15.34
CA LEU A 73 -1.60 1.09 14.13
C LEU A 73 -1.28 2.54 14.49
N SER A 74 -1.83 3.08 15.57
CA SER A 74 -1.57 4.45 15.99
C SER A 74 -0.16 4.66 16.56
N ASP A 75 0.39 3.63 17.23
CA ASP A 75 1.76 3.63 17.73
C ASP A 75 2.80 3.41 16.61
N GLY A 76 2.41 2.70 15.56
CA GLY A 76 3.27 2.36 14.44
C GLY A 76 4.09 1.09 14.67
N PRO A 77 4.79 0.60 13.64
CA PRO A 77 5.54 -0.63 13.73
C PRO A 77 6.84 -0.42 14.52
N ASN A 78 7.35 -1.51 15.09
CA ASN A 78 8.69 -1.60 15.64
C ASN A 78 9.72 -1.10 14.61
N PRO A 79 10.68 -0.24 15.00
CA PRO A 79 11.72 0.25 14.11
C PRO A 79 12.61 -0.86 13.55
N ASP A 80 12.73 -2.00 14.24
CA ASP A 80 13.48 -3.15 13.77
C ASP A 80 12.68 -3.93 12.72
N VAL A 81 13.20 -3.96 11.49
CA VAL A 81 12.53 -4.61 10.36
C VAL A 81 13.31 -5.82 9.90
N VAL A 82 12.65 -6.97 9.91
CA VAL A 82 13.20 -8.22 9.37
C VAL A 82 12.92 -8.27 7.86
N SER A 83 13.95 -8.62 7.08
CA SER A 83 13.82 -8.83 5.65
C SER A 83 14.02 -10.29 5.25
N TYR A 84 13.26 -10.74 4.27
CA TYR A 84 13.26 -12.13 3.80
C TYR A 84 13.61 -12.22 2.31
N LYS A 85 14.32 -13.29 1.94
CA LYS A 85 14.56 -13.68 0.53
C LYS A 85 13.40 -14.49 -0.07
N GLY A 86 12.50 -14.97 0.78
CA GLY A 86 11.26 -15.61 0.37
C GLY A 86 10.26 -15.66 1.50
N TYR A 87 8.98 -15.61 1.16
CA TYR A 87 7.89 -15.54 2.11
C TYR A 87 6.70 -16.35 1.60
N MET A 88 6.01 -17.04 2.50
CA MET A 88 4.81 -17.79 2.17
C MET A 88 3.60 -17.07 2.76
N ILE A 89 2.61 -16.78 1.92
CA ILE A 89 1.34 -16.19 2.34
C ILE A 89 0.22 -16.86 1.55
N ASN A 90 -0.86 -17.24 2.23
CA ASN A 90 -2.02 -17.90 1.63
C ASN A 90 -1.67 -19.14 0.76
N GLY A 91 -0.67 -19.93 1.18
CA GLY A 91 -0.21 -21.11 0.43
C GLY A 91 0.70 -20.81 -0.77
N HIS A 92 0.94 -19.54 -1.10
CA HIS A 92 1.82 -19.13 -2.20
C HIS A 92 3.19 -18.71 -1.70
N ARG A 93 4.25 -19.24 -2.32
CA ARG A 93 5.64 -18.92 -2.00
C ARG A 93 6.20 -17.89 -2.98
N PHE A 94 6.58 -16.74 -2.45
CA PHE A 94 7.23 -15.65 -3.17
C PHE A 94 8.72 -15.61 -2.86
N HIS A 95 9.52 -15.19 -3.83
CA HIS A 95 10.96 -14.99 -3.70
C HIS A 95 11.38 -13.60 -4.19
N THR A 96 12.41 -13.03 -3.57
CA THR A 96 13.07 -11.85 -4.13
C THR A 96 13.80 -12.25 -5.43
N LYS A 97 13.96 -11.32 -6.37
CA LYS A 97 14.69 -11.56 -7.64
C LYS A 97 16.09 -12.15 -7.40
N ASP A 98 16.78 -11.65 -6.39
CA ASP A 98 18.14 -12.10 -6.01
C ASP A 98 18.12 -13.35 -5.09
N GLY A 99 16.93 -13.93 -4.88
CA GLY A 99 16.69 -15.14 -4.10
C GLY A 99 17.09 -16.42 -4.86
N LYS A 100 16.67 -17.60 -4.36
CA LYS A 100 17.05 -18.92 -4.89
C LYS A 100 16.98 -18.96 -6.43
N LYS A 101 18.13 -19.18 -7.08
CA LYS A 101 18.30 -19.25 -8.54
C LYS A 101 17.57 -20.42 -9.23
N GLY A 102 16.98 -21.34 -8.46
CA GLY A 102 16.33 -22.54 -8.99
C GLY A 102 14.86 -22.39 -9.35
N THR A 103 14.16 -21.34 -8.90
CA THR A 103 12.73 -21.12 -9.20
C THR A 103 12.44 -19.65 -9.51
N GLN A 104 11.66 -19.39 -10.56
CA GLN A 104 11.28 -18.03 -10.99
C GLN A 104 10.01 -17.50 -10.28
N ASN A 105 9.90 -17.66 -8.94
CA ASN A 105 8.71 -17.22 -8.20
C ASN A 105 8.86 -15.79 -7.64
N SER A 106 9.44 -14.88 -8.44
CA SER A 106 9.60 -13.48 -8.06
C SER A 106 8.56 -12.55 -8.71
N GLY A 107 7.80 -13.05 -9.68
CA GLY A 107 6.71 -12.32 -10.31
C GLY A 107 5.49 -12.16 -9.40
N VAL A 108 4.83 -11.01 -9.49
CA VAL A 108 3.56 -10.70 -8.84
C VAL A 108 2.61 -10.14 -9.90
N ALA A 109 1.38 -10.65 -9.95
CA ALA A 109 0.31 -10.11 -10.78
C ALA A 109 -0.76 -9.48 -9.88
N LEU A 110 -1.15 -8.24 -10.17
CA LEU A 110 -2.15 -7.50 -9.41
C LEU A 110 -3.24 -7.00 -10.36
N PRO A 111 -4.42 -7.64 -10.38
CA PRO A 111 -5.61 -7.07 -11.00
C PRO A 111 -6.04 -5.83 -10.22
N ALA A 112 -6.13 -4.68 -10.88
CA ALA A 112 -6.56 -3.44 -10.25
C ALA A 112 -7.53 -2.66 -11.15
N SER A 113 -8.56 -2.09 -10.54
CA SER A 113 -9.46 -1.18 -11.24
C SER A 113 -8.69 0.09 -11.62
N SER A 114 -8.70 0.42 -12.91
CA SER A 114 -7.95 1.52 -13.49
C SER A 114 -8.83 2.36 -14.39
N LEU A 115 -8.67 3.69 -14.31
CA LEU A 115 -9.33 4.61 -15.23
C LEU A 115 -8.52 4.70 -16.53
N CYS A 116 -8.97 3.99 -17.55
CA CYS A 116 -8.34 3.93 -18.86
C CYS A 116 -9.03 4.88 -19.85
N ARG A 117 -8.30 5.27 -20.89
CA ARG A 117 -8.85 5.96 -22.07
C ARG A 117 -8.84 5.00 -23.24
N ALA A 118 -9.92 4.95 -24.01
CA ALA A 118 -10.04 4.05 -25.16
C ALA A 118 -9.01 4.36 -26.27
N SER A 119 -8.58 5.63 -26.36
CA SER A 119 -7.47 6.05 -27.22
C SER A 119 -6.84 7.35 -26.71
N ALA A 120 -5.69 7.72 -27.26
CA ALA A 120 -5.05 9.01 -26.93
C ALA A 120 -5.93 10.24 -27.26
N LYS A 121 -6.92 10.09 -28.16
CA LYS A 121 -7.85 11.14 -28.57
C LYS A 121 -9.16 11.15 -27.76
N ASP A 122 -9.45 10.10 -27.00
CA ASP A 122 -10.66 10.00 -26.20
C ASP A 122 -10.39 10.42 -24.76
N ASN A 123 -11.02 11.52 -24.31
CA ASN A 123 -10.89 12.00 -22.95
C ASN A 123 -11.86 11.34 -21.97
N ARG A 124 -12.76 10.46 -22.43
CA ARG A 124 -13.62 9.68 -21.55
C ARG A 124 -12.78 8.68 -20.77
N LYS A 125 -12.89 8.72 -19.45
CA LYS A 125 -12.28 7.74 -18.57
C LYS A 125 -13.27 6.59 -18.39
N ILE A 126 -12.85 5.40 -18.76
CA ILE A 126 -13.61 4.16 -18.58
C ILE A 126 -12.89 3.37 -17.49
N GLU A 127 -13.65 2.91 -16.50
CA GLU A 127 -13.12 2.03 -15.47
C GLU A 127 -12.96 0.63 -16.04
N GLN A 128 -11.74 0.08 -15.99
CA GLN A 128 -11.42 -1.25 -16.47
C GLN A 128 -10.46 -1.95 -15.49
N VAL A 129 -10.65 -3.25 -15.30
CA VAL A 129 -9.69 -4.08 -14.57
C VAL A 129 -8.48 -4.33 -15.46
N VAL A 130 -7.32 -3.85 -15.03
CA VAL A 130 -6.03 -4.06 -15.69
C VAL A 130 -5.14 -4.87 -14.75
N THR A 131 -4.49 -5.90 -15.28
CA THR A 131 -3.51 -6.67 -14.51
C THR A 131 -2.12 -6.04 -14.67
N TYR A 132 -1.55 -5.60 -13.56
CA TYR A 132 -0.20 -5.10 -13.49
C TYR A 132 0.76 -6.19 -13.03
N TYR A 133 1.96 -6.20 -13.60
CA TYR A 133 2.97 -7.21 -13.32
C TYR A 133 4.20 -6.57 -12.69
N TYR A 134 4.72 -7.22 -11.65
CA TYR A 134 5.83 -6.71 -10.86
C TYR A 134 6.85 -7.81 -10.54
N VAL A 135 8.06 -7.38 -10.20
CA VAL A 135 9.15 -8.24 -9.75
C VAL A 135 9.48 -7.91 -8.30
N THR A 136 9.33 -8.89 -7.42
CA THR A 136 9.64 -8.75 -6.00
C THR A 136 11.13 -8.50 -5.80
N LYS A 137 11.48 -7.37 -5.21
CA LYS A 137 12.87 -6.99 -4.89
C LYS A 137 13.22 -7.19 -3.43
N LYS A 138 12.30 -6.84 -2.54
CA LYS A 138 12.50 -6.96 -1.10
C LYS A 138 11.20 -7.36 -0.46
N ILE A 139 11.27 -8.31 0.46
CA ILE A 139 10.16 -8.65 1.34
C ILE A 139 10.57 -8.21 2.74
N ILE A 140 9.73 -7.42 3.39
CA ILE A 140 9.91 -7.00 4.78
C ILE A 140 8.70 -7.41 5.59
N LEU A 141 8.92 -7.69 6.88
CA LEU A 141 7.84 -7.92 7.83
C LEU A 141 7.84 -6.76 8.82
N LEU A 142 6.75 -6.00 8.83
CA LEU A 142 6.54 -4.96 9.83
C LEU A 142 5.85 -5.57 11.03
N ASP A 143 6.45 -5.38 12.20
CA ASP A 143 5.91 -5.88 13.47
C ASP A 143 5.24 -4.74 14.23
N TYR A 144 3.96 -4.88 14.53
CA TYR A 144 3.19 -3.92 15.32
C TYR A 144 3.02 -4.40 16.78
N GLY A 145 3.73 -5.47 17.18
CA GLY A 145 3.62 -6.11 18.48
C GLY A 145 2.43 -7.04 18.60
N THR A 146 1.23 -6.58 18.24
CA THR A 146 0.00 -7.38 18.26
C THR A 146 -0.24 -8.17 16.98
N PHE A 147 0.30 -7.70 15.86
CA PHE A 147 0.24 -8.38 14.57
C PHE A 147 1.47 -8.04 13.73
N GLN A 148 1.70 -8.83 12.69
CA GLN A 148 2.76 -8.59 11.71
C GLN A 148 2.16 -8.45 10.32
N TYR A 149 2.74 -7.55 9.52
CA TYR A 149 2.26 -7.28 8.17
C TYR A 149 3.41 -7.41 7.15
N PRO A 150 3.35 -8.39 6.24
CA PRO A 150 4.36 -8.54 5.21
C PRO A 150 4.16 -7.51 4.09
N LEU A 151 5.23 -6.83 3.70
CA LEU A 151 5.24 -5.90 2.59
C LEU A 151 6.24 -6.33 1.52
N PHE A 152 5.77 -6.24 0.28
CA PHE A 152 6.51 -6.60 -0.91
C PHE A 152 6.90 -5.32 -1.64
N LYS A 153 8.18 -4.98 -1.61
CA LYS A 153 8.72 -3.96 -2.52
C LYS A 153 8.95 -4.63 -3.86
N CYS A 154 8.23 -4.16 -4.87
CA CYS A 154 8.35 -4.68 -6.22
C CYS A 154 8.68 -3.56 -7.21
N ASP A 155 9.43 -3.91 -8.24
CA ASP A 155 9.64 -3.06 -9.41
C ASP A 155 8.64 -3.46 -10.49
N TRP A 156 8.28 -2.51 -11.36
CA TRP A 156 7.51 -2.81 -12.55
C TRP A 156 8.22 -3.87 -13.41
N ALA A 157 7.47 -4.86 -13.89
CA ALA A 157 7.96 -5.70 -14.98
C ALA A 157 8.18 -4.83 -16.24
N ASN A 158 9.06 -5.23 -17.15
CA ASN A 158 9.31 -4.47 -18.37
C ASN A 158 8.10 -4.65 -19.32
N VAL A 159 7.09 -3.78 -19.18
CA VAL A 159 5.75 -3.92 -19.80
C VAL A 159 5.72 -3.51 -21.29
N GLY A 160 6.86 -3.53 -21.99
CA GLY A 160 6.89 -3.37 -23.45
C GLY A 160 6.22 -4.55 -24.17
N SER A 161 6.79 -5.02 -25.28
CA SER A 161 6.33 -6.23 -26.00
C SER A 161 6.57 -7.56 -25.26
N GLY A 162 6.77 -7.52 -23.93
CA GLY A 162 7.24 -8.64 -23.11
C GLY A 162 6.15 -9.50 -22.49
N ILE A 163 4.86 -9.19 -22.73
CA ILE A 163 3.73 -10.01 -22.25
C ILE A 163 3.23 -10.87 -23.41
N LYS A 164 3.28 -12.20 -23.24
CA LYS A 164 2.75 -13.17 -24.21
C LYS A 164 1.81 -14.13 -23.47
N VAL A 165 0.67 -14.44 -24.07
CA VAL A 165 -0.18 -15.54 -23.61
C VAL A 165 0.12 -16.75 -24.49
N GLU A 166 0.54 -17.85 -23.88
CA GLU A 166 0.90 -19.09 -24.57
C GLU A 166 0.38 -20.27 -23.74
N GLU A 167 -0.40 -21.15 -24.37
CA GLU A 167 -0.99 -22.34 -23.71
C GLU A 167 -1.76 -22.04 -22.40
N GLY A 168 -2.42 -20.88 -22.33
CA GLY A 168 -3.16 -20.43 -21.14
C GLY A 168 -2.29 -19.85 -20.02
N LEU A 169 -0.96 -19.77 -20.22
CA LEU A 169 -0.02 -19.12 -19.31
C LEU A 169 0.27 -17.70 -19.79
N THR A 170 0.29 -16.75 -18.85
CA THR A 170 0.80 -15.41 -19.14
C THR A 170 2.30 -15.37 -18.84
N LEU A 171 3.11 -15.30 -19.89
CA LEU A 171 4.55 -15.11 -19.84
C LEU A 171 4.83 -13.61 -19.79
N VAL A 172 5.58 -13.18 -18.78
CA VAL A 172 6.00 -11.79 -18.62
C VAL A 172 7.51 -11.74 -18.57
N ASN A 173 8.11 -11.01 -19.50
CA ASN A 173 9.53 -10.75 -19.46
C ASN A 173 9.86 -9.78 -18.32
N LEU A 174 10.61 -10.28 -17.34
CA LEU A 174 11.03 -9.52 -16.16
C LEU A 174 12.38 -8.79 -16.36
N HIS A 175 12.84 -8.71 -17.63
CA HIS A 175 14.13 -8.18 -18.08
C HIS A 175 13.99 -7.32 -19.34
#